data_AF-A0A951E9I5-F1
#
_entry.id   AF-A0A951E9I5-F1
#
_cell.length_a   1.000
_cell.length_b   1.000
_cell.length_c   1.000
_cell.angle_alpha   90.00
_cell.angle_beta   90.00
_cell.angle_gamma   90.00
#
_symmetry.space_group_name_H-M   'P 1'
#
loop_
_entity.id
_entity.type
_entity.pdbx_description
1 polymer ?
#
loop_
_entity_poly.entity_id
_entity_poly.type
_entity_poly.pdbx_seq_one_letter_code
_entity_poly.pdbx_strand_id
1 'polypeptide(L)' 'MVCTQLDGSPIAVTGGSDRTVRVWDLRMGRHTNRIGLSSDVNAVTGTPAGGIVAACGWDIVLLELSME' A
#
# COMPACT_ATOMS: atom_id res chain seq x y z
N MET A 1 -0.71 -5.81 -7.02
CA MET A 1 -1.71 -5.46 -5.98
C MET A 1 -1.65 -6.51 -4.89
N VAL A 2 -2.07 -6.19 -3.68
CA VAL A 2 -2.21 -7.14 -2.57
C VAL A 2 -3.49 -6.84 -1.79
N CYS A 3 -4.13 -7.89 -1.28
CA CYS A 3 -5.16 -7.78 -0.24
C CYS A 3 -4.56 -8.30 1.07
N THR A 4 -4.66 -7.53 2.15
CA THR A 4 -4.07 -7.85 3.45
C THR A 4 -4.91 -7.28 4.58
N GLN A 5 -4.45 -7.43 5.81
CA GLN A 5 -5.02 -6.76 6.98
C GLN A 5 -4.07 -5.67 7.49
N LEU A 6 -4.65 -4.54 7.87
CA LEU A 6 -4.02 -3.45 8.62
C LEU A 6 -4.82 -3.26 9.91
N ASP A 7 -4.20 -3.46 11.06
CA ASP A 7 -4.86 -3.40 12.38
C ASP A 7 -6.15 -4.25 12.46
N GLY A 8 -6.14 -5.42 11.81
CA GLY A 8 -7.31 -6.31 11.72
C GLY A 8 -8.41 -5.85 10.75
N SER A 9 -8.23 -4.71 10.05
CA SER A 9 -9.10 -4.25 8.98
C SER A 9 -8.64 -4.75 7.61
N PRO A 10 -9.52 -5.38 6.80
CA PRO A 10 -9.15 -5.80 5.46
C PRO A 10 -8.94 -4.59 4.56
N ILE A 11 -7.78 -4.54 3.90
CA ILE A 11 -7.43 -3.49 2.95
C ILE A 11 -6.98 -4.09 1.62
N ALA A 12 -7.19 -3.34 0.55
CA ALA A 12 -6.50 -3.55 -0.71
C ALA A 12 -5.43 -2.48 -0.90
N VAL A 13 -4.32 -2.87 -1.54
CA VAL A 13 -3.22 -1.96 -1.86
C VAL A 13 -2.75 -2.18 -3.30
N THR A 14 -2.56 -1.09 -4.02
CA THR A 14 -2.03 -1.10 -5.39
C THR A 14 -0.87 -0.13 -5.52
N GLY A 15 0.08 -0.48 -6.38
CA GLY A 15 1.05 0.46 -6.94
C GLY A 15 0.72 0.77 -8.40
N GLY A 16 1.26 1.88 -8.93
CA GLY A 16 1.18 2.18 -10.35
C GLY A 16 2.30 3.08 -10.89
N SER A 17 2.32 3.22 -12.23
CA SER A 17 3.21 4.12 -12.96
C SER A 17 2.92 5.62 -12.75
N ASP A 18 1.83 5.95 -12.07
CA ASP A 18 1.61 7.31 -11.58
C ASP A 18 2.42 7.61 -10.30
N ARG A 19 3.36 6.72 -9.96
CA ARG A 19 4.28 6.79 -8.82
C ARG A 19 3.57 6.81 -7.49
N THR A 20 2.43 6.12 -7.40
CA THR A 20 1.65 6.07 -6.17
C THR A 20 1.38 4.67 -5.67
N VAL A 21 1.38 4.55 -4.34
CA VAL A 21 0.71 3.49 -3.61
C VAL A 21 -0.65 4.02 -3.15
N ARG A 22 -1.70 3.25 -3.40
CA ARG A 22 -3.07 3.58 -2.98
C ARG A 22 -3.60 2.50 -2.06
N VAL A 23 -4.37 2.89 -1.07
CA VAL A 23 -4.95 2.02 -0.04
C VAL A 23 -6.47 2.20 -0.03
N TRP A 24 -7.17 1.08 0.06
CA TRP A 24 -8.62 1.03 0.15
C TRP A 24 -9.05 0.28 1.39
N ASP A 25 -9.99 0.85 2.13
CA ASP A 25 -10.76 0.11 3.14
C ASP A 25 -11.80 -0.73 2.41
N LEU A 26 -11.68 -2.06 2.53
CA LEU A 26 -12.56 -3.00 1.87
C LEU A 26 -13.89 -3.21 2.59
N ARG A 27 -14.00 -2.85 3.88
CA ARG A 27 -15.27 -2.87 4.61
C ARG A 27 -16.18 -1.76 4.12
N MET A 28 -15.61 -0.58 3.90
CA MET A 28 -16.36 0.61 3.52
C MET A 28 -16.38 0.86 2.01
N GLY A 29 -15.57 0.12 1.24
CA GLY A 29 -15.45 0.27 -0.22
C GLY A 29 -14.91 1.64 -0.63
N ARG A 30 -14.08 2.28 0.21
CA ARG A 30 -13.57 3.63 -0.02
C ARG A 30 -12.06 3.66 -0.10
N HIS A 31 -11.55 4.57 -0.92
CA HIS A 31 -10.13 4.92 -0.94
C HIS A 31 -9.79 5.71 0.33
N THR A 32 -8.78 5.27 1.07
CA THR A 32 -8.39 5.87 2.35
C THR A 32 -7.08 6.64 2.27
N ASN A 33 -6.10 6.16 1.49
CA ASN A 33 -4.78 6.80 1.42
C ASN A 33 -4.15 6.74 0.02
N ARG A 34 -3.39 7.79 -0.32
CA ARG A 34 -2.53 7.88 -1.52
C ARG A 34 -1.15 8.38 -1.11
N ILE A 35 -0.14 7.56 -1.35
CA ILE A 35 1.25 7.83 -0.97
C ILE A 35 2.06 7.99 -2.26
N GLY A 36 2.76 9.13 -2.39
CA GLY A 36 3.65 9.40 -3.52
C GLY A 36 5.05 8.82 -3.28
N LEU A 37 5.62 8.20 -4.31
CA LEU A 37 6.98 7.66 -4.31
C LEU A 37 7.83 8.32 -5.40
N SER A 38 9.15 8.08 -5.38
CA SER A 38 10.11 8.68 -6.29
C SER A 38 9.97 8.18 -7.74
N SER A 39 9.43 6.98 -7.93
CA SER A 39 9.37 6.28 -9.22
C SER A 39 8.15 5.35 -9.31
N ASP A 40 7.97 4.74 -10.48
CA ASP A 40 6.90 3.80 -10.79
C ASP A 40 6.90 2.62 -9.83
N VAL A 41 5.71 2.27 -9.32
CA VAL A 41 5.56 1.17 -8.37
C VAL A 41 5.29 -0.13 -9.13
N ASN A 42 6.30 -1.00 -9.17
CA ASN A 42 6.25 -2.25 -9.93
C ASN A 42 5.61 -3.40 -9.15
N ALA A 43 5.76 -3.38 -7.82
CA ALA A 43 5.23 -4.42 -6.95
C ALA A 43 4.91 -3.87 -5.56
N VAL A 44 3.92 -4.50 -4.91
CA VAL A 44 3.57 -4.25 -3.50
C VAL A 44 3.28 -5.58 -2.80
N THR A 45 3.66 -5.69 -1.53
CA THR A 45 3.29 -6.82 -0.67
C THR A 45 3.05 -6.35 0.77
N GLY A 46 2.18 -7.06 1.50
CA GLY A 46 2.00 -6.86 2.94
C GLY A 46 3.05 -7.58 3.76
N THR A 47 3.29 -7.10 4.97
CA THR A 47 4.11 -7.78 5.98
C THR A 47 3.23 -8.38 7.09
N PRO A 48 3.68 -9.41 7.81
CA PRO A 48 2.95 -9.94 8.96
C PRO A 48 2.71 -8.92 10.09
N ALA A 49 3.54 -7.88 10.16
CA ALA A 49 3.45 -6.81 11.14
C ALA A 49 2.49 -5.67 10.72
N GLY A 50 1.81 -5.78 9.57
CA GLY A 50 0.84 -4.78 9.09
C GLY A 50 1.42 -3.68 8.20
N GLY A 51 2.72 -3.72 7.88
CA GLY A 51 3.35 -2.78 6.95
C GLY A 51 3.15 -3.18 5.48
N ILE A 52 3.39 -2.23 4.57
CA ILE A 52 3.41 -2.48 3.12
C ILE A 52 4.83 -2.27 2.59
N VAL A 53 5.37 -3.26 1.88
CA VAL A 53 6.60 -3.10 1.10
C VAL A 53 6.23 -2.73 -0.32
N ALA A 54 6.88 -1.70 -0.86
CA ALA A 54 6.74 -1.29 -2.25
C ALA A 54 8.10 -1.27 -2.96
N ALA A 55 8.15 -1.79 -4.17
CA ALA A 55 9.30 -1.66 -5.07
C ALA A 55 9.03 -0.51 -6.04
N CYS A 56 9.87 0.52 -6.03
CA CYS A 56 9.75 1.71 -6.86
C CYS A 56 11.08 2.06 -7.53
N GLY A 57 11.13 2.00 -8.87
CA GLY A 57 12.40 2.12 -9.58
C GLY A 57 13.43 1.08 -9.13
N TRP A 58 14.55 1.54 -8.55
CA TRP A 58 15.60 0.69 -7.96
C TRP A 58 15.51 0.58 -6.44
N ASP A 59 14.55 1.27 -5.82
CA ASP A 59 14.39 1.33 -4.37
C ASP A 59 13.34 0.34 -3.88
N ILE A 60 13.53 -0.12 -2.64
CA ILE A 60 12.52 -0.85 -1.86
C ILE A 60 12.23 -0.02 -0.61
N VAL A 61 10.96 0.29 -0.39
CA VAL A 61 10.51 1.09 0.75
C VAL A 61 9.53 0.29 1.62
N LEU A 62 9.61 0.48 2.93
CA LEU A 62 8.59 0.03 3.87
C LEU A 62 7.70 1.22 4.20
N LEU A 63 6.41 1.06 3.96
CA LEU A 63 5.36 2.00 4.30
C LEU A 63 4.68 1.48 5.56
N GLU A 64 4.87 2.21 6.65
CA GLU A 64 4.06 2.02 7.84
C GLU A 64 2.76 2.79 7.67
N LEU A 65 1.66 2.05 7.74
CA LEU A 65 0.32 2.60 7.65
C LEU A 65 -0.25 2.63 9.07
N SER A 66 -0.93 3.70 9.42
CA SER A 66 -1.73 3.79 10.64
C SER A 66 -3.18 4.06 10.26
N MET A 67 -4.10 3.38 10.93
CA MET A 67 -5.51 3.79 10.94
C MET A 67 -5.64 4.91 12.00
N GLU A 68 -6.09 6.10 11.59
CA GLU A 68 -6.61 7.09 12.54
C GLU A 68 -7.99 6.68 13.06
#